data_AF-A0A350CT14-F1
#
_entry.id   AF-A0A350CT14-F1
#
_cell.length_a   1.000
_cell.length_b   1.000
_cell.length_c   1.000
_cell.angle_alpha   90.00
_cell.angle_beta   90.00
_cell.angle_gamma   90.00
#
_symmetry.space_group_name_H-M   'P 1'
#
loop_
_entity.id
_entity.type
_entity.pdbx_description
1 polymer ?
#
loop_
_entity_poly.entity_id
_entity_poly.type
_entity_poly.pdbx_seq_one_letter_code
_entity_poly.pdbx_strand_id
1 'polypeptide(L)' 'MLNSPIADQRFMVSPDGRDADWMHPTEIATRAPGWTDCTDMDDVAFDIFMRERLEANPLICA' A
#
# COMPACT_ATOMS: atom_id res chain seq x y z
N MET A 1 -14.02 -10.96 -24.37
CA MET A 1 -13.49 -9.71 -23.79
C MET A 1 -13.66 -9.79 -22.28
N LEU A 2 -12.54 -9.89 -21.56
CA LEU A 2 -12.43 -9.63 -20.12
C LEU A 2 -10.93 -9.40 -19.86
N ASN A 3 -10.40 -8.29 -20.37
CA ASN A 3 -9.11 -7.77 -19.89
C ASN A 3 -9.40 -7.23 -18.49
N SER A 4 -9.27 -8.06 -17.47
CA SER A 4 -9.43 -7.61 -16.09
C SER A 4 -8.19 -6.78 -15.75
N PRO A 5 -8.29 -5.45 -15.58
CA PRO A 5 -7.12 -4.60 -15.33
C PRO A 5 -6.43 -4.87 -13.99
N ILE A 6 -7.04 -5.71 -13.15
CA ILE A 6 -6.66 -5.95 -11.76
C ILE A 6 -5.53 -6.98 -11.65
N ALA A 7 -5.39 -7.89 -12.62
CA ALA A 7 -4.43 -9.00 -12.52
C ALA A 7 -2.96 -8.56 -12.41
N ASP A 8 -2.65 -7.35 -12.88
CA ASP A 8 -1.30 -6.78 -12.85
C ASP A 8 -1.18 -5.57 -11.89
N GLN A 9 -2.19 -5.28 -11.07
CA GLN A 9 -2.11 -4.18 -10.10
C GLN A 9 -1.46 -4.62 -8.79
N ARG A 10 -0.77 -3.69 -8.14
CA ARG A 10 -0.18 -3.84 -6.81
C ARG A 10 -0.95 -2.99 -5.82
N PHE A 11 -1.29 -3.58 -4.67
CA PHE A 11 -1.87 -2.86 -3.56
C PHE A 11 -0.76 -2.16 -2.79
N MET A 12 -0.70 -0.84 -2.88
CA MET A 12 0.35 -0.02 -2.32
C MET A 12 -0.17 0.76 -1.12
N VAL A 13 0.62 0.84 -0.04
CA VAL A 13 0.31 1.66 1.15
C VAL A 13 1.35 2.76 1.35
N SER A 14 0.88 3.96 1.67
CA SER A 14 1.71 5.13 1.93
C SER A 14 2.67 4.93 3.11
N PRO A 15 3.83 5.62 3.14
CA PRO A 15 4.76 5.54 4.26
C PRO A 15 4.14 5.95 5.61
N ASP A 16 3.15 6.84 5.57
CA ASP A 16 2.48 7.37 6.76
C ASP A 16 1.23 6.56 7.15
N GLY A 17 0.89 5.52 6.38
CA GLY A 17 -0.22 4.61 6.63
C GLY A 17 -1.61 5.22 6.46
N ARG A 18 -1.74 6.43 5.90
CA ARG A 18 -3.03 7.11 5.74
C ARG A 18 -3.74 6.80 4.45
N ASP A 19 -2.99 6.49 3.40
CA ASP A 19 -3.52 6.24 2.07
C ASP A 19 -3.09 4.86 1.57
N ALA A 20 -3.97 4.23 0.77
CA ALA A 20 -3.69 3.00 0.06
C ALA A 20 -4.41 3.00 -1.28
N ASP A 21 -3.80 2.41 -2.30
CA ASP A 21 -4.39 2.36 -3.65
C ASP A 21 -3.86 1.16 -4.45
N TRP A 22 -4.64 0.72 -5.44
CA TRP A 22 -4.20 -0.29 -6.41
C TRP A 22 -3.56 0.41 -7.62
N MET A 23 -2.29 0.11 -7.88
CA MET A 23 -1.50 0.78 -8.90
C MET A 23 -0.85 -0.20 -9.86
N HIS A 24 -0.76 0.17 -11.14
CA HIS A 24 0.05 -0.60 -12.08
C HIS A 24 1.55 -0.44 -11.75
N PRO A 25 2.38 -1.50 -11.81
CA PRO A 25 3.80 -1.45 -11.44
C PRO A 25 4.61 -0.32 -12.09
N THR A 26 4.28 0.01 -13.33
CA THR A 26 4.95 1.08 -14.08
C THR A 26 4.67 2.49 -13.53
N GLU A 27 3.60 2.66 -12.76
CA GLU A 27 3.19 3.93 -12.17
C GLU A 27 3.71 4.13 -10.75
N ILE A 28 4.10 3.06 -10.04
CA ILE A 28 4.50 3.11 -8.63
C ILE A 28 5.68 4.07 -8.43
N ALA A 29 6.69 3.97 -9.29
CA ALA A 29 7.90 4.79 -9.19
C ALA A 29 7.64 6.29 -9.34
N THR A 30 6.55 6.68 -10.02
CA THR A 30 6.23 8.09 -10.30
C THR A 30 5.13 8.63 -9.38
N ARG A 31 4.11 7.84 -9.07
CA ARG A 31 2.93 8.25 -8.29
C ARG A 31 3.06 7.95 -6.80
N ALA A 32 3.78 6.90 -6.43
CA ALA A 32 3.83 6.37 -5.08
C ALA A 32 5.27 6.03 -4.64
N PRO A 33 6.24 6.96 -4.78
CA PRO A 33 7.61 6.70 -4.39
C PRO A 33 7.69 6.43 -2.89
N GLY A 34 8.32 5.31 -2.51
CA GLY A 34 8.49 4.90 -1.12
C GLY A 34 7.27 4.23 -0.49
N TRP A 35 6.15 4.08 -1.21
CA TRP A 35 5.04 3.27 -0.76
C TRP A 35 5.44 1.79 -0.73
N THR A 36 4.79 1.01 0.13
CA THR A 36 5.08 -0.42 0.30
C THR A 36 4.04 -1.27 -0.42
N ASP A 37 4.51 -2.27 -1.15
CA ASP A 37 3.66 -3.26 -1.81
C ASP A 37 3.17 -4.28 -0.78
N CYS A 38 1.86 -4.34 -0.62
CA CYS A 38 1.14 -5.22 0.31
C CYS A 38 0.29 -6.26 -0.44
N THR A 39 0.46 -6.42 -1.76
CA THR A 39 -0.39 -7.27 -2.61
C THR A 39 -0.44 -8.73 -2.14
N ASP A 40 0.71 -9.25 -1.68
CA ASP A 40 0.87 -10.65 -1.28
C ASP A 40 0.85 -10.82 0.26
N MET A 41 0.51 -9.77 1.01
CA MET A 41 0.34 -9.86 2.48
C MET A 41 -1.01 -10.47 2.80
N ASP A 42 -1.03 -11.43 3.73
CA ASP A 42 -2.28 -11.90 4.32
C ASP A 42 -2.87 -10.85 5.29
N ASP A 43 -4.15 -11.01 5.63
CA ASP A 43 -4.88 -10.07 6.47
C ASP A 43 -4.21 -9.84 7.85
N VAL A 44 -3.59 -10.88 8.42
CA VAL A 44 -2.94 -10.78 9.75
C VAL A 44 -1.65 -9.98 9.66
N ALA A 45 -0.82 -10.29 8.66
CA ALA A 45 0.41 -9.56 8.39
C ALA A 45 0.12 -8.09 8.02
N PHE A 46 -0.94 -7.86 7.25
CA PHE A 46 -1.38 -6.53 6.87
C PHE A 46 -1.85 -5.71 8.08
N ASP A 47 -2.65 -6.29 8.98
CA ASP A 47 -3.10 -5.63 10.20
C ASP A 47 -1.92 -5.23 11.12
N ILE A 48 -0.94 -6.12 11.28
CA ILE A 48 0.26 -5.83 12.06
C ILE A 48 1.06 -4.70 11.41
N PHE A 49 1.29 -4.79 10.09
CA PHE A 49 1.98 -3.78 9.32
C PHE A 49 1.33 -2.39 9.47
N MET A 50 0.00 -2.31 9.35
CA MET A 50 -0.71 -1.04 9.48
C MET A 50 -0.62 -0.47 10.90
N ARG A 51 -0.69 -1.30 11.94
CA ARG A 51 -0.50 -0.84 13.33
C ARG A 51 0.88 -0.24 13.53
N GLU A 52 1.93 -0.95 13.14
CA GLU A 52 3.31 -0.45 13.24
C GLU A 52 3.51 0.84 12.44
N ARG A 53 2.91 0.94 11.25
CA ARG A 53 2.98 2.12 10.40
C ARG A 53 2.33 3.35 11.01
N LEU A 54 1.14 3.17 11.58
CA LEU A 54 0.37 4.25 12.20
C LEU A 54 1.00 4.69 13.53
N GLU A 55 1.54 3.76 14.33
CA GLU A 55 2.29 4.06 15.56
C GLU A 55 3.59 4.80 15.27
N ALA A 56 4.27 4.46 14.17
CA ALA A 56 5.47 5.16 13.72
C ALA A 56 5.17 6.53 13.10
N ASN A 57 3.90 6.89 12.85
CA ASN A 57 3.53 8.17 12.26
C ASN A 57 3.44 9.27 13.34
N PRO A 58 4.40 10.21 13.39
CA PRO A 58 4.43 11.26 14.40
C PRO A 58 3.26 12.26 14.26
N LEU A 59 2.51 12.23 13.15
CA LEU A 59 1.35 13.10 12.89
C LEU A 59 0.03 12.48 13.37
N ILE A 60 0.03 11.23 13.82
CA ILE A 60 -1.17 10.54 14.35
C ILE A 60 -1.10 10.43 15.88
N CYS A 61 0.10 10.36 16.46
CA CYS A 61 0.31 10.29 17.91
C CYS A 61 0.47 11.66 18.62
N ALA A 62 0.08 12.76 17.96
CA ALA A 62 0.13 14.13 18.52
C ALA A 62 -1.27 14.68 18.84
#